data_AF-A0A6P0U8H4-F1
#
_entry.id   AF-A0A6P0U8H4-F1
#
_cell.length_a   1.000
_cell.length_b   1.000
_cell.length_c   1.000
_cell.angle_alpha   90.00
_cell.angle_beta   90.00
_cell.angle_gamma   90.00
#
_symmetry.space_group_name_H-M   'P 1'
#
loop_
_entity.id
_entity.type
_entity.pdbx_description
1 polymer ?
#
loop_
_entity_poly.entity_id
_entity_poly.type
_entity_poly.pdbx_seq_one_letter_code
_entity_poly.pdbx_strand_id
1 'polypeptide(L)' 'MTKKREFDHVEEMLLNVVNKKKLPFKTVLMDSWYATQRLMGLIDNLGKIYYCPLKINRACR' A
#
# COMPACT_ATOMS: atom_id res chain seq x y z
N MET A 1 -21.16 12.47 -7.62
CA MET A 1 -20.66 12.16 -6.25
C MET A 1 -19.96 10.82 -6.28
N THR A 2 -18.66 10.82 -6.56
CA THR A 2 -17.89 9.61 -6.83
C THR A 2 -17.58 8.91 -5.50
N LYS A 3 -18.04 7.67 -5.35
CA LYS A 3 -17.81 6.81 -4.18
C LYS A 3 -16.30 6.67 -3.98
N LYS A 4 -15.71 7.39 -3.02
CA LYS A 4 -14.30 7.21 -2.61
C LYS A 4 -14.17 5.77 -2.15
N ARG A 5 -13.57 4.92 -3.00
CA ARG A 5 -13.37 3.49 -2.71
C ARG A 5 -12.35 3.41 -1.58
N GLU A 6 -12.47 2.40 -0.72
CA GLU A 6 -11.64 2.26 0.49
C GLU A 6 -10.13 2.37 0.20
N PHE A 7 -9.69 1.93 -0.98
CA PHE A 7 -8.32 2.08 -1.46
C PHE A 7 -7.84 3.53 -1.55
N ASP A 8 -8.69 4.44 -2.02
CA ASP A 8 -8.37 5.86 -2.21
C ASP A 8 -8.08 6.53 -0.85
N HIS A 9 -8.77 6.07 0.20
CA HIS A 9 -8.55 6.54 1.57
C HIS A 9 -7.20 6.08 2.13
N VAL A 10 -6.79 4.83 1.86
CA VAL A 10 -5.49 4.29 2.30
C VAL A 10 -4.34 5.03 1.61
N GLU A 11 -4.48 5.36 0.33
CA GLU A 11 -3.49 6.15 -0.41
C GLU A 11 -3.33 7.55 0.17
N GLU A 12 -4.45 8.22 0.48
CA GLU A 12 -4.44 9.54 1.11
C GLU A 12 -3.76 9.48 2.49
N MET A 13 -4.04 8.45 3.29
CA MET A 13 -3.38 8.24 4.57
C MET A 13 -1.86 8.06 4.43
N LEU A 14 -1.41 7.25 3.47
CA LEU A 14 0.02 7.01 3.24
C LEU A 14 0.73 8.30 2.80
N LEU A 15 0.15 9.04 1.87
CA LEU A 15 0.67 10.33 1.42
C LEU A 15 0.72 11.35 2.56
N ASN A 16 -0.27 11.36 3.44
CA ASN A 16 -0.32 12.25 4.59
C ASN A 16 0.78 11.93 5.61
N VAL A 17 1.10 10.65 5.82
CA VAL A 17 2.20 10.19 6.69
C VAL A 17 3.56 10.63 6.12
N VAL A 18 3.77 10.52 4.80
CA VAL A 18 5.01 10.95 4.16
C VAL A 18 5.14 12.47 4.10
N ASN A 19 4.14 13.15 3.55
CA ASN A 19 4.25 14.57 3.22
C ASN A 19 4.00 15.48 4.42
N LYS A 20 2.99 15.18 5.25
CA LYS A 20 2.66 16.04 6.40
C LYS A 20 3.42 15.64 7.65
N LYS A 21 3.42 14.34 7.99
CA LYS A 21 4.08 13.86 9.22
C LYS A 21 5.59 13.64 9.05
N LYS A 22 6.08 13.46 7.81
CA LYS A 22 7.50 13.20 7.48
C LYS A 22 8.12 12.11 8.37
N LEU A 23 7.34 11.07 8.65
CA LEU A 23 7.77 9.98 9.50
C LEU A 23 8.83 9.15 8.75
N PRO A 24 10.01 8.91 9.35
CA PRO A 24 11.00 8.04 8.75
C PRO A 24 10.55 6.58 8.96
N PHE A 25 10.04 5.97 7.89
CA PHE A 25 9.79 4.54 7.83
C PHE A 25 10.50 3.94 6.62
N LYS A 26 10.91 2.67 6.72
CA LYS A 26 11.61 1.94 5.66
C LYS A 26 10.71 0.94 4.95
N THR A 27 9.83 0.29 5.71
CA THR A 27 8.98 -0.80 5.22
C THR A 27 7.52 -0.53 5.56
N VAL A 28 6.62 -0.77 4.60
CA VAL A 28 5.16 -0.71 4.79
C VAL A 28 4.61 -2.12 4.82
N LEU A 29 4.00 -2.51 5.94
CA LEU A 29 3.30 -3.78 6.08
C LEU A 29 1.86 -3.61 5.60
N MET A 30 1.46 -4.39 4.60
CA MET A 30 0.11 -4.35 4.03
C MET A 30 -0.55 -5.72 4.12
N ASP A 31 -1.87 -5.75 4.25
CA ASP A 31 -2.64 -6.97 4.17
C ASP A 31 -2.80 -7.42 2.70
N SER A 32 -2.95 -8.73 2.47
CA SER A 32 -3.15 -9.33 1.13
C SER A 32 -4.26 -8.65 0.33
N TRP A 33 -5.31 -8.19 1.01
CA TRP A 33 -6.47 -7.56 0.38
C TRP A 33 -6.14 -6.20 -0.26
N TYR A 34 -5.11 -5.52 0.24
CA TYR A 34 -4.68 -4.20 -0.22
C TYR A 34 -3.50 -4.25 -1.19
N ALA A 35 -3.11 -5.46 -1.61
CA ALA A 35 -1.99 -5.73 -2.52
C ALA A 35 -2.26 -5.30 -3.98
N THR A 36 -2.70 -4.08 -4.19
CA THR A 36 -3.06 -3.53 -5.50
C THR A 36 -1.82 -2.91 -6.15
N GLN A 37 -1.66 -3.11 -7.46
CA GLN A 37 -0.55 -2.54 -8.24
C GLN A 37 -0.41 -1.01 -8.08
N ARG A 38 -1.54 -0.29 -7.97
CA ARG A 38 -1.57 1.16 -7.74
C ARG A 38 -0.91 1.55 -6.42
N LEU A 39 -1.20 0.82 -5.34
CA LEU A 39 -0.64 1.09 -4.02
C LEU A 39 0.84 0.68 -3.94
N MET A 40 1.19 -0.47 -4.54
CA MET A 40 2.58 -0.89 -4.68
C MET A 40 3.42 0.12 -5.46
N GLY A 41 2.91 0.63 -6.58
CA GLY A 41 3.57 1.65 -7.39
C GLY A 41 3.74 2.98 -6.64
N LEU A 42 2.78 3.37 -5.81
CA LEU A 42 2.94 4.53 -4.94
C LEU A 42 4.08 4.35 -3.94
N ILE A 43 4.16 3.19 -3.29
CA ILE A 43 5.23 2.90 -2.31
C ILE A 43 6.60 2.84 -2.99
N ASP A 44 6.67 2.30 -4.20
CA ASP A 44 7.87 2.24 -5.02
C ASP A 44 8.34 3.64 -5.45
N ASN A 45 7.43 4.50 -5.92
CA ASN A 45 7.72 5.92 -6.21
C ASN A 45 8.20 6.70 -4.97
N LEU A 46 7.73 6.30 -3.80
CA LEU A 46 8.18 6.86 -2.51
C LEU A 46 9.56 6.31 -2.07
N GLY A 47 10.14 5.36 -2.81
CA GLY A 47 11.41 4.72 -2.50
C GLY A 47 11.35 3.83 -1.26
N LYS A 48 10.19 3.23 -0.98
CA LYS A 48 9.95 2.41 0.23
C LYS A 48 9.75 0.95 -0.13
N ILE A 49 10.03 0.07 0.82
CA ILE A 49 9.81 -1.37 0.67
C ILE A 49 8.39 -1.69 1.15
N TYR A 50 7.63 -2.51 0.43
CA TYR A 50 6.37 -3.05 0.92
C TYR A 50 6.48 -4.55 1.18
N TYR A 51 5.83 -5.01 2.24
CA TYR A 51 5.64 -6.43 2.52
C TYR A 51 4.15 -6.72 2.52
N CYS A 52 3.75 -7.72 1.75
CA CYS A 52 2.39 -8.21 1.69
C CYS A 52 2.40 -9.73 1.85
N PRO A 53 1.64 -10.32 2.79
CA PRO A 53 1.46 -11.75 2.83
C PRO A 53 0.74 -12.15 1.53
N LEU A 54 1.38 -12.96 0.69
CA LEU A 54 0.71 -13.61 -0.42
C LEU A 54 0.08 -14.88 0.16
N LYS A 55 -1.25 -14.97 0.16
CA LYS A 55 -1.94 -16.19 0.59
C LYS A 55 -1.49 -17.34 -0.33
N ILE A 56 -0.80 -18.34 0.24
CA ILE A 56 -0.05 -19.39 -0.46
C ILE A 56 -0.96 -20.44 -1.14
N ASN A 57 -2.27 -20.19 -1.31
CA ASN A 57 -3.16 -21.09 -2.05
C ASN A 57 -2.99 -20.97 -3.58
N ARG A 58 -1.77 -20.71 -4.06
CA ARG A 58 -1.39 -21.06 -5.43
C ARG A 58 -1.09 -22.56 -5.40
N ALA A 59 -2.08 -23.37 -5.74
CA ALA A 59 -1.82 -24.75 -6.14
C ALA A 59 -0.84 -24.68 -7.32
N CYS A 60 0.44 -24.92 -7.06
CA CYS A 60 1.36 -25.34 -8.08
C CYS A 60 0.84 -26.72 -8.52
N ARG A 61 0.18 -26.76 -9.68
CA ARG A 61 -0.15 -28.00 -10.37
C ARG A 61 0.61 -28.01 -11.68
#